data_AF-A0A920FYF8-F1
#
_entry.id   AF-A0A920FYF8-F1
#
_cell.length_a   1.000
_cell.length_b   1.000
_cell.length_c   1.000
_cell.angle_alpha   90.00
_cell.angle_beta   90.00
_cell.angle_gamma   90.00
#
_symmetry.space_group_name_H-M   'P 1'
#
loop_
_entity.id
_entity.type
_entity.pdbx_description
1 polymer ?
#
loop_
_entity_poly.entity_id
_entity_poly.type
_entity_poly.pdbx_seq_one_letter_code
_entity_poly.pdbx_strand_id
1 'polypeptide(L)' 'MIHAEMLDRITKKFDTAKEYLPPQINLNSPKSKIGIINFGSTNVALNDAMQDLTRNGIGINHLKFELFPFQNQLLIL' A
#
# COMPACT_ATOMS: atom_id res chain seq x y z
N MET A 1 -7.45 27.64 -24.00
CA MET A 1 -6.46 26.56 -23.87
C MET A 1 -7.21 25.24 -23.88
N ILE A 2 -7.37 24.61 -25.05
CA ILE A 2 -8.40 23.56 -25.30
C ILE A 2 -8.11 22.26 -24.52
N HIS A 3 -6.87 22.05 -24.06
CA HIS A 3 -6.45 20.84 -23.35
C HIS A 3 -6.44 20.98 -21.81
N ALA A 4 -6.51 22.19 -21.28
CA ALA A 4 -6.37 22.42 -19.84
C ALA A 4 -7.50 21.80 -19.03
N GLU A 5 -8.74 21.95 -19.50
CA GLU A 5 -9.93 21.38 -18.84
C GLU A 5 -9.93 19.84 -18.85
N MET A 6 -9.42 19.23 -19.92
CA MET A 6 -9.28 17.78 -20.00
C MET A 6 -8.26 17.25 -18.98
N LEU A 7 -7.09 17.90 -18.90
CA LEU A 7 -6.04 17.54 -17.96
C LEU A 7 -6.49 17.74 -16.49
N ASP A 8 -7.25 18.80 -16.20
CA ASP A 8 -7.84 19.03 -14.89
C ASP A 8 -8.83 17.90 -14.51
N ARG A 9 -9.70 17.50 -15.44
CA ARG A 9 -10.62 16.37 -15.22
C ARG A 9 -9.88 15.05 -14.98
N ILE A 10 -8.82 14.78 -15.74
CA ILE A 10 -7.99 13.57 -15.55
C ILE A 10 -7.35 13.60 -14.16
N THR A 11 -6.81 14.74 -13.74
CA THR A 11 -6.20 14.91 -12.42
C THR A 11 -7.21 14.63 -11.32
N LYS A 12 -8.41 15.24 -11.38
CA LYS A 12 -9.51 14.98 -10.44
C LYS A 12 -9.90 13.50 -10.38
N LYS A 13 -9.93 12.81 -11.52
CA LYS A 13 -10.22 11.36 -11.58
C LYS A 13 -9.15 10.53 -10.85
N PHE A 14 -7.88 10.86 -11.00
CA PHE A 14 -6.80 10.18 -10.27
C PHE A 14 -6.83 10.50 -8.78
N ASP A 15 -7.24 11.71 -8.40
CA ASP A 15 -7.38 12.10 -6.99
C ASP A 15 -8.53 11.37 -6.29
N THR A 16 -9.69 11.24 -6.93
CA THR A 16 -10.82 10.51 -6.35
C THR A 16 -10.62 9.00 -6.33
N ALA A 17 -9.91 8.45 -7.33
CA ALA A 17 -9.64 7.01 -7.41
C ALA A 17 -8.95 6.43 -6.15
N LYS A 18 -8.17 7.26 -5.45
CA LYS A 18 -7.46 6.87 -4.22
C LYS A 18 -8.40 6.41 -3.14
N GLU A 19 -9.58 7.02 -3.02
CA GLU A 19 -10.55 6.70 -1.96
C GLU A 19 -11.24 5.35 -2.17
N TYR A 20 -11.31 4.87 -3.42
CA TYR A 20 -12.06 3.65 -3.77
C TYR A 20 -11.27 2.36 -3.57
N LEU A 21 -9.97 2.44 -3.35
CA LEU A 21 -9.13 1.27 -3.16
C LEU A 21 -8.30 1.42 -1.88
N PRO A 22 -8.77 0.79 -0.79
CA PRO A 22 -8.05 0.82 0.48
C PRO A 22 -6.77 0.00 0.39
N PRO A 23 -5.74 0.34 1.18
CA PRO A 23 -4.56 -0.48 1.32
C PRO A 23 -4.89 -1.76 2.09
N GLN A 24 -4.05 -2.78 1.94
CA GLN A 24 -4.12 -3.97 2.79
C GLN A 24 -3.14 -3.79 3.94
N ILE A 25 -3.64 -3.84 5.18
CA ILE A 25 -2.82 -3.71 6.40
C ILE A 25 -2.89 -5.01 7.15
N ASN A 26 -1.73 -5.61 7.44
CA ASN A 26 -1.61 -6.78 8.28
C ASN A 26 -0.67 -6.49 9.47
N LEU A 27 -1.26 -6.34 10.65
CA LEU A 27 -0.55 -6.10 11.91
C LEU A 27 -0.42 -7.42 12.67
N ASN A 28 0.46 -8.31 12.22
CA ASN A 28 0.65 -9.64 12.81
C ASN A 28 1.26 -9.62 14.22
N SER A 29 1.91 -8.52 14.62
CA SER A 29 2.48 -8.41 15.96
C SER A 29 2.51 -6.95 16.42
N PRO A 30 1.68 -6.58 17.42
CA PRO A 30 1.71 -5.26 18.04
C PRO A 30 3.08 -4.90 18.65
N LYS A 31 3.93 -5.91 18.91
CA LYS A 31 5.29 -5.75 19.42
C LYS A 31 6.35 -5.84 18.33
N SER A 32 5.97 -6.03 17.06
CA SER A 32 6.93 -6.08 15.97
C SER A 32 7.65 -4.75 15.87
N LYS A 33 8.97 -4.82 15.81
CA LYS A 33 9.85 -3.65 15.60
C LYS A 33 10.10 -3.38 14.12
N ILE A 34 9.58 -4.22 13.23
CA ILE A 34 9.92 -4.23 11.80
C ILE A 34 8.62 -4.25 11.00
N GLY A 35 8.52 -3.32 10.05
CA GLY A 35 7.44 -3.22 9.09
C GLY A 35 7.94 -3.37 7.66
N ILE A 36 7.12 -3.97 6.79
CA ILE A 36 7.36 -4.04 5.35
C ILE A 36 6.26 -3.29 4.62
N ILE A 37 6.66 -2.45 3.66
CA ILE A 37 5.75 -1.74 2.77
C ILE A 37 6.03 -2.18 1.35
N ASN A 38 5.00 -2.60 0.60
CA ASN A 38 5.16 -2.97 -0.80
C ASN A 38 3.99 -2.53 -1.69
N PHE A 39 4.24 -2.58 -3.00
CA PHE A 39 3.25 -2.32 -4.04
C PHE A 39 3.55 -3.18 -5.27
N GLY A 40 2.53 -3.37 -6.11
CA GLY A 40 2.67 -4.09 -7.38
C GLY A 40 2.95 -5.59 -7.24
N SER A 41 3.71 -6.14 -8.20
CA SER A 41 3.92 -7.59 -8.36
C SER A 41 4.83 -8.23 -7.31
N THR A 42 5.54 -7.43 -6.52
CA THR A 42 6.43 -7.93 -5.45
C THR A 42 5.68 -8.71 -4.37
N ASN A 43 4.35 -8.59 -4.31
CA ASN A 43 3.49 -9.24 -3.34
C ASN A 43 3.68 -10.76 -3.24
N VAL A 44 3.92 -11.43 -4.37
CA VAL A 44 4.06 -12.90 -4.39
C VAL A 44 5.31 -13.33 -3.61
N ALA A 45 6.47 -12.77 -3.95
CA ALA A 45 7.73 -13.08 -3.26
C ALA A 45 7.70 -12.65 -1.78
N LEU A 46 7.01 -11.55 -1.48
CA LEU A 46 6.91 -11.02 -0.12
C LEU A 46 6.07 -11.92 0.78
N ASN A 47 4.99 -12.51 0.26
CA ASN A 47 4.16 -13.45 0.99
C ASN A 47 4.94 -14.70 1.41
N ASP A 48 5.75 -15.26 0.51
CA ASP A 48 6.59 -16.42 0.81
C ASP A 48 7.62 -16.09 1.90
N ALA A 49 8.31 -14.96 1.76
CA ALA A 49 9.28 -14.49 2.75
C ALA A 49 8.65 -14.22 4.12
N MET A 50 7.47 -13.59 4.16
CA MET A 50 6.75 -13.36 5.41
C MET A 50 6.31 -14.66 6.09
N GLN A 51 5.92 -15.66 5.31
CA GLN A 51 5.57 -16.98 5.85
C GLN A 51 6.80 -17.64 6.48
N ASP A 52 7.96 -17.58 5.83
CA ASP A 52 9.23 -18.06 6.40
C ASP A 52 9.60 -17.34 7.69
N LEU A 53 9.50 -16.01 7.72
CA LEU A 53 9.80 -15.21 8.91
C LEU A 53 8.86 -15.55 10.07
N THR A 54 7.57 -15.73 9.79
CA THR A 54 6.57 -16.15 10.78
C THR A 54 6.88 -17.53 11.34
N ARG A 55 7.26 -18.50 10.49
CA ARG A 55 7.68 -19.85 10.94
C ARG A 55 8.86 -19.82 11.89
N ASN A 56 9.77 -18.85 11.72
CA ASN A 56 10.92 -18.64 12.59
C ASN A 56 10.61 -17.77 13.83
N GLY A 57 9.34 -17.47 14.10
CA GLY A 57 8.92 -16.68 15.25
C GLY A 57 9.16 -15.17 15.12
N ILE A 58 9.46 -14.67 13.92
CA ILE A 58 9.69 -13.26 13.64
C ILE A 58 8.37 -12.64 13.16
N GLY A 59 7.68 -11.93 14.06
CA GLY A 59 6.47 -11.19 13.71
C GLY A 59 6.81 -9.90 12.96
N ILE A 60 6.17 -9.66 11.81
CA ILE A 60 6.38 -8.49 10.95
C ILE A 60 5.03 -7.84 10.63
N ASN A 61 4.98 -6.51 10.73
CA ASN A 61 3.84 -5.74 10.27
C ASN A 61 3.97 -5.46 8.77
N HIS A 62 2.87 -5.48 8.04
CA HIS A 62 2.87 -5.41 6.59
C HIS A 62 1.80 -4.43 6.09
N LEU A 63 2.18 -3.56 5.16
CA LEU A 63 1.31 -2.61 4.47
C LEU A 63 1.50 -2.76 2.96
N LYS A 64 0.40 -3.02 2.24
CA LYS A 64 0.39 -3.11 0.79
C LYS A 64 -0.46 -1.99 0.18
N PHE A 65 0.13 -1.27 -0.77
CA PHE A 65 -0.60 -0.33 -1.61
C PHE A 65 -1.05 -0.99 -2.92
N GLU A 66 -2.31 -0.78 -3.29
CA GLU A 66 -2.88 -1.33 -4.53
C GLU A 66 -2.66 -0.41 -5.75
N LEU A 67 -2.46 0.89 -5.55
CA LEU A 67 -2.35 1.89 -6.63
C LEU A 67 -1.59 3.13 -6.22
N PHE A 68 -1.16 3.86 -7.24
CA PHE A 68 -0.71 5.24 -7.16
C PHE A 68 -1.80 6.17 -7.76
N PRO A 69 -2.01 7.39 -7.22
CA PRO A 69 -1.31 7.97 -6.08
C PRO A 69 -1.89 7.50 -4.73
N PHE A 70 -1.08 7.53 -3.66
CA PHE A 70 -1.45 6.95 -2.37
C PHE A 70 -2.41 7.85 -1.57
N GLN A 71 -3.25 7.24 -0.72
CA GLN A 71 -4.09 7.99 0.22
C GLN A 71 -3.21 8.67 1.28
N ASN A 72 -3.42 9.97 1.52
CA ASN A 72 -2.60 10.74 2.47
C ASN A 72 -2.62 10.19 3.90
N GLN A 73 -3.71 9.50 4.30
CA GLN A 73 -3.92 9.04 5.66
C GLN A 73 -3.04 7.83 6.06
N LEU A 74 -2.34 7.21 5.10
CA LEU A 74 -1.65 5.93 5.31
C LEU A 74 -0.17 6.04 5.65
N LEU A 75 0.42 7.24 5.54
CA LEU A 75 1.85 7.49 5.78
C LEU A 75 2.20 7.77 7.26
N ILE A 76 1.25 7.59 8.18
CA ILE A 76 1.38 7.97 9.60
C ILE A 76 1.43 6.75 10.55
N LEU A 77 1.59 5.53 10.02
CA LEU A 77 1.81 4.30 10.79
C LEU A 77 3.31 4.04 10.99
#